data_AF-K3YCI2-F1
#
_entry.id   AF-K3YCI2-F1
#
_cell.length_a   1.000
_cell.length_b   1.000
_cell.length_c   1.000
_cell.angle_alpha   90.00
_cell.angle_beta   90.00
_cell.angle_gamma   90.00
#
_symmetry.space_group_name_H-M   'P 1'
#
loop_
_entity.id
_entity.type
_entity.pdbx_description
1 polymer ?
#
loop_
_entity_poly.entity_id
_entity_poly.type
_entity_poly.pdbx_seq_one_letter_code
_entity_poly.pdbx_strand_id
1 'polypeptide(L)'
;MAAGGDLGSLAAVVAAVTACMCYARYAARRFRPGLPRLAALLPVLAVLPFPPLAFRALHLRAISAFFLAWVAEFRLLLLASGQGPLHPSLPLPAFVAIATFPVTLRDPKKSAAARPGLGLVESAAMVALLTAVVSLYRYEERINGYVLLALYSVHMYLALELVLAASAAAARALLGLDLEPQFDRPYLSSSLRDFWGRRWNLSVSALLRQVVFRPVRARLGAAAAGVLAAFAVSGLMHEAMFSYITLRPPTGEATVFFALHGAGVVAEWWWAAHERWLRPPRALATPLTLAFVAVTGFWLFFPPITRPGADKQVIAESEAMVAFVRDAAGWAVDSARSILSGRS
;
A
#
# COMPACT_ATOMS: atom_id res chain seq x y z
N MET A 1 -3.54 -9.69 -27.20
CA MET A 1 -4.49 -10.72 -26.73
C MET A 1 -4.46 -11.01 -25.22
N ALA A 2 -3.49 -10.48 -24.43
CA ALA A 2 -3.45 -10.66 -22.98
C ALA A 2 -4.47 -9.79 -22.20
N ALA A 3 -4.75 -8.57 -22.67
CA ALA A 3 -5.64 -7.61 -21.98
C ALA A 3 -7.11 -8.08 -21.86
N GLY A 4 -7.59 -8.92 -22.77
CA GLY A 4 -8.98 -9.41 -22.75
C GLY A 4 -9.26 -10.37 -21.59
N GLY A 5 -8.26 -11.15 -21.15
CA GLY A 5 -8.40 -12.06 -20.01
C GLY A 5 -8.49 -11.33 -18.67
N ASP A 6 -7.62 -10.35 -18.45
CA ASP A 6 -7.57 -9.62 -17.18
C ASP A 6 -8.76 -8.67 -17.00
N LEU A 7 -9.36 -8.14 -18.07
CA LEU A 7 -10.61 -7.37 -17.97
C LEU A 7 -11.80 -8.24 -17.52
N GLY A 8 -11.89 -9.47 -18.05
CA GLY A 8 -12.86 -10.46 -17.59
C GLY A 8 -12.63 -10.84 -16.12
N SER A 9 -11.37 -11.09 -15.74
CA SER A 9 -10.99 -11.33 -14.35
C SER A 9 -11.33 -10.14 -13.46
N LEU A 10 -11.10 -8.91 -13.90
CA LEU A 10 -11.43 -7.70 -13.13
C LEU A 10 -12.93 -7.62 -12.84
N ALA A 11 -13.78 -7.81 -13.84
CA ALA A 11 -15.22 -7.79 -13.66
C ALA A 11 -15.69 -8.89 -12.68
N ALA A 12 -15.13 -10.09 -12.81
CA ALA A 12 -15.42 -11.20 -11.89
C ALA A 12 -14.97 -10.91 -10.45
N VAL A 13 -13.76 -10.36 -10.27
CA VAL A 13 -13.22 -9.98 -8.97
C VAL A 13 -14.08 -8.89 -8.33
N VAL A 14 -14.46 -7.85 -9.08
CA VAL A 14 -15.33 -6.77 -8.58
C VAL A 14 -16.69 -7.32 -8.14
N ALA A 15 -17.29 -8.21 -8.93
CA ALA A 15 -18.56 -8.85 -8.57
C ALA A 15 -18.44 -9.71 -7.31
N ALA A 16 -17.40 -10.55 -7.22
CA ALA A 16 -17.14 -11.42 -6.07
C ALA A 16 -16.88 -10.62 -4.79
N VAL A 17 -16.05 -9.57 -4.87
CA VAL A 17 -15.76 -8.67 -3.74
C VAL A 17 -17.02 -7.94 -3.31
N THR A 18 -17.83 -7.44 -4.25
CA THR A 18 -19.09 -6.78 -3.92
C THR A 18 -20.05 -7.73 -3.21
N ALA A 19 -20.19 -8.97 -3.69
CA ALA A 19 -21.00 -10.00 -3.03
C ALA A 19 -20.49 -10.32 -1.61
N CYS A 20 -19.17 -10.46 -1.44
CA CYS A 20 -18.54 -10.65 -0.14
C CYS A 20 -18.84 -9.50 0.83
N MET A 21 -18.75 -8.25 0.36
CA MET A 21 -19.03 -7.07 1.18
C MET A 21 -20.52 -6.92 1.51
N CYS A 22 -21.41 -7.29 0.59
CA CYS A 22 -22.85 -7.39 0.86
C CYS A 22 -23.13 -8.38 2.00
N TYR A 23 -22.54 -9.57 1.93
CA TYR A 23 -22.67 -10.58 2.97
C TYR A 23 -22.05 -10.11 4.29
N ALA A 24 -20.84 -9.55 4.27
CA ALA A 24 -20.18 -9.05 5.47
C ALA A 24 -21.01 -7.97 6.18
N ARG A 25 -21.61 -7.05 5.42
CA ARG A 25 -22.53 -6.03 5.94
C ARG A 25 -23.78 -6.66 6.54
N TYR A 26 -24.37 -7.66 5.89
CA TYR A 26 -25.52 -8.41 6.41
C TYR A 26 -25.18 -9.13 7.73
N ALA A 27 -24.08 -9.88 7.76
CA ALA A 27 -23.61 -10.58 8.96
C ALA A 27 -23.35 -9.61 10.12
N ALA A 28 -22.72 -8.46 9.85
CA ALA A 28 -22.44 -7.44 10.86
C ALA A 28 -23.72 -6.80 11.46
N ARG A 29 -24.83 -6.75 10.70
CA ARG A 29 -26.15 -6.34 11.21
C ARG A 29 -26.76 -7.39 12.13
N ARG A 30 -26.57 -8.66 11.81
CA ARG A 30 -27.23 -9.78 12.49
C ARG A 30 -26.55 -10.17 13.79
N PHE A 31 -25.22 -10.06 13.86
CA PHE A 31 -24.39 -10.53 14.97
C PHE A 31 -23.72 -9.38 15.72
N ARG A 32 -23.71 -9.48 17.06
CA ARG A 32 -23.02 -8.54 17.94
C ARG A 32 -21.50 -8.62 17.76
N PRO A 33 -20.76 -7.52 17.98
CA PRO A 33 -19.29 -7.54 17.91
C PRO A 33 -18.67 -8.62 18.82
N GLY A 34 -17.52 -9.14 18.41
CA GLY A 34 -16.79 -10.20 19.10
C GLY A 34 -16.81 -11.53 18.32
N LEU A 35 -16.70 -12.64 19.04
CA LEU A 35 -16.60 -13.98 18.44
C LEU A 35 -17.76 -14.36 17.51
N PRO A 36 -19.05 -14.06 17.81
CA PRO A 36 -20.14 -14.44 16.91
C PRO A 36 -20.05 -13.76 15.55
N ARG A 37 -19.70 -12.46 15.53
CA ARG A 37 -19.52 -11.73 14.27
C ARG A 37 -18.26 -12.18 13.54
N LEU A 38 -17.16 -12.46 14.26
CA LEU A 38 -15.96 -13.01 13.64
C LEU A 38 -16.26 -14.34 12.93
N ALA A 39 -16.93 -15.27 13.61
CA ALA A 39 -17.33 -16.56 13.04
C ALA A 39 -18.20 -16.39 11.79
N ALA A 40 -19.14 -15.45 11.82
CA ALA A 40 -19.97 -15.13 10.66
C ALA A 40 -19.19 -14.48 9.50
N LEU A 41 -18.05 -13.83 9.76
CA LEU A 41 -17.21 -13.22 8.73
C LEU A 41 -16.11 -14.17 8.19
N LEU A 42 -15.85 -15.30 8.85
CA LEU A 42 -14.83 -16.28 8.42
C LEU A 42 -14.94 -16.70 6.95
N PRO A 43 -16.14 -16.97 6.38
CA PRO A 43 -16.23 -17.31 4.96
C PRO A 43 -15.69 -16.22 4.04
N VAL A 44 -15.90 -14.94 4.40
CA VAL A 44 -15.39 -13.80 3.61
C VAL A 44 -13.88 -13.67 3.76
N LEU A 45 -13.38 -13.75 5.00
CA LEU A 45 -11.94 -13.70 5.30
C LEU A 45 -11.18 -14.88 4.64
N ALA A 46 -11.85 -16.02 4.46
CA ALA A 46 -11.27 -17.15 3.74
C ALA A 46 -11.25 -16.92 2.23
N VAL A 47 -12.24 -16.22 1.65
CA VAL A 47 -12.35 -16.04 0.20
C VAL A 47 -11.50 -14.88 -0.33
N LEU A 48 -11.46 -13.74 0.35
CA LEU A 48 -10.80 -12.52 -0.12
C LEU A 48 -9.31 -12.64 -0.50
N PRO A 49 -8.51 -13.56 0.06
CA PRO A 49 -7.12 -13.76 -0.37
C PRO A 49 -6.97 -14.40 -1.77
N PHE A 50 -8.00 -15.06 -2.31
CA PHE A 50 -7.90 -15.78 -3.58
C PHE A 50 -8.13 -14.94 -4.87
N PRO A 51 -9.08 -13.98 -4.91
CA PRO A 51 -9.33 -13.13 -6.09
C PRO A 51 -8.09 -12.50 -6.75
N PRO A 52 -7.06 -12.03 -6.02
CA PRO A 52 -5.85 -11.49 -6.65
C PRO A 52 -5.16 -12.47 -7.61
N LEU A 53 -5.26 -13.77 -7.37
CA LEU A 53 -4.64 -14.82 -8.20
C LEU A 53 -5.31 -14.99 -9.57
N ALA A 54 -6.47 -14.38 -9.79
CA ALA A 54 -7.14 -14.38 -11.09
C ALA A 54 -6.44 -13.50 -12.14
N PHE A 55 -5.55 -12.60 -11.69
CA PHE A 55 -4.83 -11.68 -12.57
C PHE A 55 -3.51 -12.27 -13.07
N ARG A 56 -3.30 -12.16 -14.39
CA ARG A 56 -2.04 -12.52 -15.04
C ARG A 56 -1.03 -11.39 -14.92
N ALA A 57 -1.46 -10.15 -15.13
CA ALA A 57 -0.62 -8.97 -14.92
C ALA A 57 -0.19 -8.86 -13.45
N LEU A 58 1.12 -8.71 -13.24
CA LEU A 58 1.75 -8.63 -11.92
C LEU A 58 1.25 -7.40 -11.17
N HIS A 59 1.16 -6.23 -11.81
CA HIS A 59 0.68 -5.01 -11.14
C HIS A 59 -0.75 -5.17 -10.64
N LEU A 60 -1.67 -5.71 -11.47
CA LEU A 60 -3.06 -5.92 -11.06
C LEU A 60 -3.15 -6.92 -9.91
N ARG A 61 -2.37 -8.01 -9.97
CA ARG A 61 -2.29 -8.99 -8.89
C ARG A 61 -1.78 -8.38 -7.59
N ALA A 62 -0.68 -7.63 -7.64
CA ALA A 62 -0.05 -7.01 -6.47
C ALA A 62 -0.95 -5.94 -5.83
N ILE A 63 -1.54 -5.04 -6.62
CA ILE A 63 -2.46 -3.99 -6.15
C ILE A 63 -3.72 -4.62 -5.54
N SER A 64 -4.29 -5.63 -6.21
CA SER A 64 -5.47 -6.33 -5.70
C SER A 64 -5.17 -7.10 -4.42
N ALA A 65 -4.00 -7.74 -4.31
CA ALA A 65 -3.57 -8.41 -3.08
C ALA A 65 -3.43 -7.43 -1.92
N PHE A 66 -2.84 -6.26 -2.16
CA PHE A 66 -2.73 -5.21 -1.15
C PHE A 66 -4.10 -4.74 -0.63
N PHE A 67 -5.07 -4.50 -1.53
CA PHE A 67 -6.40 -4.06 -1.12
C PHE A 67 -7.25 -5.16 -0.50
N LEU A 68 -7.22 -6.38 -1.04
CA LEU A 68 -8.14 -7.45 -0.63
C LEU A 68 -7.55 -8.32 0.48
N ALA A 69 -6.36 -8.87 0.28
CA ALA A 69 -5.74 -9.79 1.24
C ALA A 69 -5.12 -9.08 2.45
N TRP A 70 -4.97 -7.75 2.40
CA TRP A 70 -4.44 -6.97 3.52
C TRP A 70 -5.44 -5.94 4.04
N VAL A 71 -5.75 -4.90 3.26
CA VAL A 71 -6.58 -3.79 3.76
C VAL A 71 -7.99 -4.27 4.13
N ALA A 72 -8.66 -5.01 3.26
CA ALA A 72 -10.02 -5.49 3.50
C ALA A 72 -10.08 -6.50 4.65
N GLU A 73 -9.18 -7.49 4.68
CA GLU A 73 -9.04 -8.44 5.80
C GLU A 73 -8.96 -7.72 7.14
N PHE A 74 -8.03 -6.78 7.29
CA PHE A 74 -7.79 -6.09 8.55
C PHE A 74 -8.99 -5.22 8.96
N ARG A 75 -9.69 -4.63 8.00
CA ARG A 75 -10.91 -3.87 8.28
C ARG A 75 -12.09 -4.75 8.65
N LEU A 76 -12.22 -5.93 8.05
CA LEU A 76 -13.25 -6.89 8.46
C LEU A 76 -12.96 -7.47 9.86
N LEU A 77 -11.70 -7.64 10.24
CA LEU A 77 -11.32 -7.98 11.62
C LEU A 77 -11.67 -6.85 12.61
N LEU A 78 -11.46 -5.58 12.23
CA LEU A 78 -11.94 -4.45 13.02
C LEU A 78 -13.46 -4.44 13.12
N LEU A 79 -14.17 -4.64 12.01
CA LEU A 79 -15.64 -4.75 12.01
C LEU A 79 -16.12 -5.90 12.90
N ALA A 80 -15.45 -7.05 12.87
CA ALA A 80 -15.72 -8.21 13.72
C ALA A 80 -15.65 -7.83 15.20
N SER A 81 -14.63 -7.06 15.60
CA SER A 81 -14.44 -6.57 16.97
C SER A 81 -15.27 -5.31 17.32
N GLY A 82 -16.04 -4.77 16.37
CA GLY A 82 -16.85 -3.57 16.58
C GLY A 82 -16.03 -2.29 16.63
N GLN A 83 -14.85 -2.31 16.02
CA GLN A 83 -13.91 -1.18 15.94
C GLN A 83 -13.75 -0.73 14.48
N GLY A 84 -13.03 0.38 14.29
CA GLY A 84 -12.67 0.88 12.97
C GLY A 84 -13.78 1.66 12.27
N PRO A 85 -13.55 2.05 11.00
CA PRO A 85 -14.44 2.94 10.27
C PRO A 85 -15.65 2.23 9.63
N LEU A 86 -15.64 0.89 9.55
CA LEU A 86 -16.73 0.12 8.95
C LEU A 86 -17.90 -0.02 9.91
N HIS A 87 -19.09 0.35 9.45
CA HIS A 87 -20.33 0.16 10.19
C HIS A 87 -21.46 -0.35 9.29
N PRO A 88 -22.30 -1.30 9.74
CA PRO A 88 -23.39 -1.85 8.92
C PRO A 88 -24.45 -0.85 8.46
N SER A 89 -24.55 0.32 9.12
CA SER A 89 -25.48 1.38 8.71
C SER A 89 -25.01 2.18 7.50
N LEU A 90 -23.73 2.09 7.11
CA LEU A 90 -23.21 2.80 5.94
C LEU A 90 -23.96 2.39 4.67
N PRO A 91 -24.18 3.31 3.71
CA PRO A 91 -24.66 2.96 2.37
C PRO A 91 -23.77 1.87 1.76
N LEU A 92 -24.34 0.96 0.95
CA LEU A 92 -23.58 -0.18 0.41
C LEU A 92 -22.33 0.26 -0.36
N PRO A 93 -22.37 1.27 -1.27
CA PRO A 93 -21.19 1.68 -2.00
C PRO A 93 -20.08 2.23 -1.10
N ALA A 94 -20.45 2.99 -0.06
CA ALA A 94 -19.51 3.50 0.93
C ALA A 94 -18.93 2.37 1.80
N PHE A 95 -19.74 1.38 2.18
CA PHE A 95 -19.28 0.20 2.91
C PHE A 95 -18.25 -0.60 2.10
N VAL A 96 -18.55 -0.86 0.82
CA VAL A 96 -17.62 -1.56 -0.08
C VAL A 96 -16.32 -0.77 -0.21
N ALA A 97 -16.40 0.53 -0.52
CA ALA A 97 -15.21 1.35 -0.73
C ALA A 97 -14.34 1.49 0.53
N ILE A 98 -14.96 1.74 1.69
CA ILE A 98 -14.26 1.81 2.97
C ILE A 98 -13.75 0.44 3.39
N ALA A 99 -14.31 -0.67 2.94
CA ALA A 99 -13.76 -1.97 3.24
C ALA A 99 -12.49 -2.22 2.42
N THR A 100 -12.54 -1.97 1.11
CA THR A 100 -11.51 -2.41 0.17
C THR A 100 -10.38 -1.40 -0.04
N PHE A 101 -10.66 -0.10 -0.02
CA PHE A 101 -9.68 0.95 -0.33
C PHE A 101 -9.30 1.75 0.91
N PRO A 102 -8.08 2.30 1.03
CA PRO A 102 -7.62 3.08 2.19
C PRO A 102 -8.26 4.49 2.29
N VAL A 103 -9.59 4.54 2.17
CA VAL A 103 -10.44 5.73 2.26
C VAL A 103 -11.16 5.80 3.59
N THR A 104 -11.56 7.00 3.96
CA THR A 104 -12.37 7.29 5.15
C THR A 104 -13.57 8.16 4.81
N LEU A 105 -14.55 8.15 5.70
CA LEU A 105 -15.62 9.15 5.65
C LEU A 105 -15.00 10.53 5.86
N ARG A 106 -15.43 11.46 5.02
CA ARG A 106 -15.06 12.86 5.13
C ARG A 106 -15.51 13.41 6.48
N ASP A 107 -14.55 13.73 7.34
CA ASP A 107 -14.78 14.44 8.60
C ASP A 107 -14.51 15.94 8.37
N PRO A 108 -15.55 16.80 8.35
CA PRO A 108 -15.39 18.23 8.08
C PRO A 108 -14.40 18.91 9.04
N LYS A 109 -14.28 18.42 10.29
CA LYS A 109 -13.40 18.99 11.32
C LYS A 109 -11.94 18.61 11.11
N LYS A 110 -11.68 17.41 10.59
CA LYS A 110 -10.31 16.96 10.24
C LYS A 110 -9.88 17.41 8.85
N SER A 111 -10.82 17.58 7.92
CA SER A 111 -10.57 18.02 6.55
C SER A 111 -9.94 19.42 6.49
N ALA A 112 -10.26 20.30 7.45
CA ALA A 112 -9.64 21.64 7.56
C ALA A 112 -8.18 21.63 8.06
N ALA A 113 -7.76 20.57 8.77
CA ALA A 113 -6.42 20.45 9.36
C ALA A 113 -5.51 19.45 8.62
N ALA A 114 -6.10 18.56 7.80
CA ALA A 114 -5.36 17.61 6.99
C ALA A 114 -4.74 18.33 5.79
N ARG A 115 -3.49 18.01 5.48
CA ARG A 115 -2.91 18.42 4.20
C ARG A 115 -3.75 17.82 3.07
N PRO A 116 -4.08 18.58 2.01
CA PRO A 116 -4.71 18.02 0.84
C PRO A 116 -3.82 16.88 0.32
N GLY A 117 -4.46 15.80 -0.16
CA GLY A 117 -3.74 14.74 -0.88
C GLY A 117 -3.00 15.29 -2.11
N LEU A 118 -2.25 14.43 -2.79
CA LEU A 118 -1.40 14.81 -3.92
C LEU A 118 -2.13 15.73 -4.90
N GLY A 119 -1.66 16.97 -5.02
CA GLY A 119 -2.25 17.95 -5.94
C GLY A 119 -2.03 17.53 -7.40
N LEU A 120 -2.81 18.06 -8.35
CA LEU A 120 -2.65 17.71 -9.77
C LEU A 120 -1.21 17.92 -10.28
N VAL A 121 -0.54 18.99 -9.83
CA VAL A 121 0.84 19.30 -10.21
C VAL A 121 1.83 18.30 -9.61
N GLU A 122 1.69 17.93 -8.33
CA GLU A 122 2.54 16.91 -7.71
C GLU A 122 2.32 15.54 -8.37
N SER A 123 1.06 15.17 -8.65
CA SER A 123 0.72 13.94 -9.39
C SER A 123 1.38 13.92 -10.76
N ALA A 124 1.29 15.01 -11.52
CA ALA A 124 1.93 15.12 -12.83
C ALA A 124 3.47 15.02 -12.73
N ALA A 125 4.07 15.68 -11.74
CA ALA A 125 5.51 15.61 -11.51
C ALA A 125 5.96 14.18 -11.14
N MET A 126 5.19 13.47 -10.31
CA MET A 126 5.47 12.07 -9.96
C MET A 126 5.30 11.12 -11.14
N VAL A 127 4.30 11.33 -12.01
CA VAL A 127 4.13 10.56 -13.25
C VAL A 127 5.32 10.78 -14.19
N ALA A 128 5.76 12.04 -14.35
CA ALA A 128 6.93 12.37 -15.15
C ALA A 128 8.20 11.72 -14.58
N LEU A 129 8.40 11.77 -13.26
CA LEU A 129 9.54 11.13 -12.61
C LEU A 129 9.49 9.60 -12.73
N LEU A 130 8.32 8.98 -12.57
CA LEU A 130 8.16 7.54 -12.75
C LEU A 130 8.47 7.14 -14.20
N THR A 131 8.01 7.92 -15.17
CA THR A 131 8.31 7.73 -16.60
C THR A 131 9.82 7.84 -16.88
N ALA A 132 10.49 8.81 -16.24
CA ALA A 132 11.95 8.95 -16.34
C ALA A 132 12.67 7.73 -15.75
N VAL A 133 12.27 7.26 -14.56
CA VAL A 133 12.83 6.06 -13.93
C VAL A 133 12.62 4.83 -14.81
N VAL A 134 11.41 4.62 -15.34
CA VAL A 134 11.12 3.52 -16.26
C VAL A 134 12.01 3.59 -17.50
N SER A 135 12.22 4.78 -18.05
CA SER A 135 13.09 4.97 -19.21
C SER A 135 14.57 4.68 -18.92
N LEU A 136 15.02 4.74 -17.67
CA LEU A 136 16.40 4.40 -17.28
C LEU A 136 16.66 2.88 -17.29
N TYR A 137 15.63 2.04 -17.15
CA TYR A 137 15.80 0.58 -17.14
C TYR A 137 16.27 0.03 -18.48
N ARG A 138 16.10 0.75 -19.59
CA ARG A 138 16.73 0.40 -20.87
C ARG A 138 18.26 0.32 -20.83
N TYR A 139 18.87 0.88 -19.78
CA TYR A 139 20.31 0.87 -19.53
C TYR A 139 20.67 -0.01 -18.32
N GLU A 140 19.78 -0.88 -17.84
CA GLU A 140 19.99 -1.69 -16.63
C GLU A 140 21.31 -2.48 -16.66
N GLU A 141 21.66 -3.05 -17.81
CA GLU A 141 22.92 -3.78 -18.04
C GLU A 141 24.19 -2.93 -17.83
N ARG A 142 24.07 -1.60 -17.89
CA ARG A 142 25.18 -0.64 -17.71
C ARG A 142 25.17 0.04 -16.34
N ILE A 143 24.11 -0.15 -15.55
CA ILE A 143 23.91 0.52 -14.26
C ILE A 143 24.50 -0.36 -13.16
N ASN A 144 25.21 0.25 -12.21
CA ASN A 144 25.69 -0.47 -11.03
C ASN A 144 24.50 -1.07 -10.24
N GLY A 145 24.62 -2.33 -9.79
CA GLY A 145 23.52 -3.04 -9.11
C GLY A 145 22.91 -2.29 -7.91
N TYR A 146 23.70 -1.56 -7.11
CA TYR A 146 23.16 -0.76 -6.01
C TYR A 146 22.39 0.47 -6.49
N VAL A 147 22.82 1.07 -7.60
CA VAL A 147 22.06 2.16 -8.25
C VAL A 147 20.74 1.62 -8.81
N LEU A 148 20.74 0.41 -9.37
CA LEU A 148 19.53 -0.24 -9.84
C LEU A 148 18.54 -0.51 -8.69
N LEU A 149 19.01 -1.01 -7.54
CA LEU A 149 18.17 -1.19 -6.35
C LEU A 149 17.64 0.14 -5.78
N ALA A 150 18.42 1.21 -5.87
CA ALA A 150 17.96 2.55 -5.53
C ALA A 150 16.85 3.02 -6.49
N LEU A 151 16.98 2.77 -7.80
CA LEU A 151 15.94 3.05 -8.79
C LEU A 151 14.67 2.23 -8.49
N TYR A 152 14.79 0.96 -8.12
CA TYR A 152 13.66 0.13 -7.71
C TYR A 152 12.94 0.71 -6.49
N SER A 153 13.68 1.26 -5.53
CA SER A 153 13.12 1.92 -4.35
C SER A 153 12.31 3.17 -4.72
N VAL A 154 12.86 4.00 -5.61
CA VAL A 154 12.18 5.20 -6.11
C VAL A 154 10.95 4.83 -6.93
N HIS A 155 11.06 3.85 -7.82
CA HIS A 155 9.95 3.32 -8.61
C HIS A 155 8.81 2.86 -7.70
N MET A 156 9.11 1.99 -6.72
CA MET A 156 8.12 1.46 -5.79
C MET A 156 7.41 2.57 -5.02
N TYR A 157 8.14 3.56 -4.53
CA TYR A 157 7.57 4.71 -3.82
C TYR A 157 6.60 5.50 -4.72
N LEU A 158 7.03 5.86 -5.94
CA LEU A 158 6.22 6.63 -6.89
C LEU A 158 4.99 5.85 -7.35
N ALA A 159 5.16 4.57 -7.69
CA ALA A 159 4.07 3.71 -8.14
C ALA A 159 3.00 3.56 -7.04
N LEU A 160 3.42 3.32 -5.79
CA LEU A 160 2.49 3.16 -4.68
C LEU A 160 1.75 4.46 -4.36
N GLU A 161 2.44 5.61 -4.34
CA GLU A 161 1.78 6.91 -4.16
C GLU A 161 0.75 7.18 -5.28
N LEU A 162 1.12 6.97 -6.54
CA LEU A 162 0.24 7.22 -7.69
C LEU A 162 -0.99 6.31 -7.70
N VAL A 163 -0.82 5.01 -7.42
CA VAL A 163 -1.94 4.06 -7.32
C VAL A 163 -2.91 4.45 -6.21
N LEU A 164 -2.40 4.86 -5.05
CA LEU A 164 -3.22 5.27 -3.93
C LEU A 164 -3.90 6.61 -4.18
N ALA A 165 -3.21 7.57 -4.80
CA ALA A 165 -3.78 8.85 -5.22
C ALA A 165 -4.86 8.69 -6.29
N ALA A 166 -4.68 7.79 -7.25
CA ALA A 166 -5.71 7.45 -8.24
C ALA A 166 -6.94 6.80 -7.58
N SER A 167 -6.71 5.86 -6.66
CA SER A 167 -7.78 5.22 -5.88
C SER A 167 -8.57 6.26 -5.05
N ALA A 168 -7.88 7.23 -4.48
CA ALA A 168 -8.47 8.35 -3.75
C ALA A 168 -9.34 9.24 -4.63
N ALA A 169 -8.80 9.65 -5.78
CA ALA A 169 -9.52 10.50 -6.72
C ALA A 169 -10.81 9.81 -7.19
N ALA A 170 -10.74 8.51 -7.49
CA ALA A 170 -11.92 7.71 -7.83
C ALA A 170 -12.94 7.66 -6.70
N ALA A 171 -12.52 7.35 -5.47
CA ALA A 171 -13.43 7.30 -4.32
C ALA A 171 -14.08 8.67 -4.01
N ARG A 172 -13.33 9.76 -4.18
CA ARG A 172 -13.83 11.13 -4.02
C ARG A 172 -14.84 11.49 -5.10
N ALA A 173 -14.53 11.20 -6.35
CA ALA A 173 -15.41 11.52 -7.48
C ALA A 173 -16.72 10.72 -7.46
N LEU A 174 -16.65 9.44 -7.10
CA LEU A 174 -17.82 8.54 -7.15
C LEU A 174 -18.66 8.56 -5.87
N LEU A 175 -18.04 8.73 -4.70
CA LEU A 175 -18.68 8.52 -3.40
C LEU A 175 -18.52 9.69 -2.42
N GLY A 176 -17.79 10.75 -2.78
CA GLY A 176 -17.52 11.88 -1.89
C GLY A 176 -16.66 11.51 -0.66
N LEU A 177 -15.92 10.40 -0.73
CA LEU A 177 -15.02 9.93 0.34
C LEU A 177 -13.63 10.56 0.18
N ASP A 178 -12.95 10.80 1.31
CA ASP A 178 -11.58 11.30 1.32
C ASP A 178 -10.59 10.17 1.63
N LEU A 179 -9.41 10.21 1.02
CA LEU A 179 -8.33 9.28 1.33
C LEU A 179 -7.56 9.72 2.57
N GLU A 180 -7.17 8.75 3.39
CA GLU A 180 -6.16 9.01 4.41
C GLU A 180 -4.82 9.35 3.72
N PRO A 181 -4.09 10.39 4.17
CA PRO A 181 -2.74 10.65 3.68
C PRO A 181 -1.90 9.38 3.80
N GLN A 182 -1.21 8.98 2.73
CA GLN A 182 -0.47 7.71 2.68
C GLN A 182 1.00 7.90 3.02
N PHE A 183 1.60 8.98 2.52
CA PHE A 183 2.99 9.33 2.79
C PHE A 183 3.11 10.79 3.23
N ASP A 184 4.14 11.07 4.03
CA ASP A 184 4.54 12.43 4.38
C ASP A 184 6.06 12.56 4.24
N ARG A 185 6.52 12.80 3.00
CA ARG A 185 7.94 13.06 2.68
C ARG A 185 8.90 12.11 3.41
N PRO A 186 8.83 10.79 3.15
CA PRO A 186 9.61 9.79 3.89
C PRO A 186 11.12 9.99 3.81
N TYR A 187 11.61 10.65 2.77
CA TYR A 187 13.01 11.05 2.61
C TYR A 187 13.48 12.14 3.59
N LEU A 188 12.59 12.73 4.41
CA LEU A 188 12.94 13.67 5.49
C LEU A 188 12.96 13.00 6.88
N SER A 189 12.85 11.67 6.95
CA SER A 189 12.81 10.93 8.21
C SER A 189 14.13 11.06 8.95
N SER A 190 14.11 11.48 10.22
CA SER A 190 15.31 11.58 11.06
C SER A 190 15.47 10.43 12.07
N SER A 191 14.57 9.44 12.04
CA SER A 191 14.66 8.22 12.83
C SER A 191 13.74 7.14 12.23
N LEU A 192 13.95 5.86 12.59
CA LEU A 192 13.09 4.75 12.16
C LEU A 192 11.65 4.92 12.65
N ARG A 193 11.48 5.40 13.88
CA ARG A 193 10.16 5.74 14.42
C ARG A 193 9.44 6.81 13.58
N ASP A 194 10.17 7.82 13.11
CA ASP A 194 9.60 8.87 12.25
C ASP A 194 9.23 8.30 10.87
N PHE A 195 10.13 7.51 10.28
CA PHE A 195 9.89 6.84 8.99
C PHE A 195 8.62 5.97 9.01
N TRP A 196 8.59 4.93 9.85
CA TRP A 196 7.49 3.96 9.86
C TRP A 196 6.20 4.49 10.52
N GLY A 197 6.34 5.36 11.53
CA GLY A 197 5.21 5.80 12.33
C GLY A 197 4.45 7.01 11.78
N ARG A 198 5.12 7.85 10.96
CA ARG A 198 4.63 9.17 10.58
C ARG A 198 4.77 9.53 9.11
N ARG A 199 5.57 8.80 8.33
CA ARG A 199 5.90 9.23 6.96
C ARG A 199 5.73 8.17 5.88
N TRP A 200 5.84 6.89 6.23
CA TRP A 200 5.72 5.77 5.31
C TRP A 200 4.41 5.01 5.54
N ASN A 201 3.61 4.84 4.48
CA ASN A 201 2.40 4.03 4.43
C ASN A 201 1.51 4.17 5.69
N LEU A 202 1.06 5.40 5.94
CA LEU A 202 0.32 5.81 7.13
C LEU A 202 -0.99 5.03 7.32
N SER A 203 -1.66 4.65 6.23
CA SER A 203 -2.86 3.81 6.29
C SER A 203 -2.57 2.44 6.88
N VAL A 204 -1.55 1.73 6.37
CA VAL A 204 -1.17 0.42 6.92
C VAL A 204 -0.68 0.56 8.36
N SER A 205 0.12 1.58 8.66
CA SER A 205 0.56 1.86 10.03
C SER A 205 -0.61 2.16 10.97
N ALA A 206 -1.68 2.82 10.50
CA ALA A 206 -2.89 3.05 11.27
C ALA A 206 -3.71 1.76 11.47
N LEU A 207 -3.81 0.90 10.46
CA LEU A 207 -4.48 -0.41 10.56
C LEU A 207 -3.76 -1.34 11.53
N LEU A 208 -2.44 -1.52 11.39
CA LEU A 208 -1.63 -2.33 12.31
C LEU A 208 -1.69 -1.81 13.74
N ARG A 209 -1.76 -0.47 13.91
CA ARG A 209 -1.92 0.13 15.23
C ARG A 209 -3.23 -0.30 15.91
N GLN A 210 -4.31 -0.38 15.15
CA GLN A 210 -5.63 -0.75 15.66
C GLN A 210 -5.77 -2.25 15.85
N VAL A 211 -5.38 -3.05 14.85
CA VAL A 211 -5.58 -4.51 14.84
C VAL A 211 -4.56 -5.24 15.72
N VAL A 212 -3.32 -4.77 15.79
CA VAL A 212 -2.21 -5.52 16.42
C VAL A 212 -1.66 -4.78 17.64
N PHE A 213 -1.13 -3.57 17.45
CA PHE A 213 -0.40 -2.85 18.51
C PHE A 213 -1.26 -2.63 19.76
N ARG A 214 -2.47 -2.07 19.60
CA ARG A 214 -3.34 -1.73 20.73
C ARG A 214 -3.77 -2.98 21.52
N PRO A 215 -4.29 -4.06 20.89
CA PRO A 215 -4.63 -5.29 21.60
C PRO A 215 -3.44 -5.94 22.31
N VAL A 216 -2.28 -6.03 21.65
CA VAL A 216 -1.09 -6.65 22.25
C VAL A 216 -0.57 -5.82 23.43
N ARG A 217 -0.51 -4.49 23.28
CA ARG A 217 -0.13 -3.59 24.38
C ARG A 217 -1.10 -3.71 25.56
N ALA A 218 -2.40 -3.77 25.30
CA ALA A 218 -3.40 -3.90 26.36
C ALA A 218 -3.28 -5.23 27.12
N ARG A 219 -2.89 -6.31 26.43
CA ARG A 219 -2.77 -7.65 27.02
C ARG A 219 -1.44 -7.88 27.74
N LEU A 220 -0.35 -7.31 27.25
CA LEU A 220 1.00 -7.54 27.78
C LEU A 220 1.55 -6.36 28.61
N GLY A 221 0.85 -5.23 28.66
CA GLY A 221 1.29 -4.03 29.39
C GLY A 221 2.51 -3.31 28.80
N ALA A 222 3.16 -3.87 27.77
CA ALA A 222 4.41 -3.35 27.21
C ALA A 222 4.23 -2.73 25.82
N ALA A 223 4.59 -1.44 25.69
CA ALA A 223 4.57 -0.75 24.39
C ALA A 223 5.52 -1.40 23.37
N ALA A 224 6.69 -1.85 23.82
CA ALA A 224 7.67 -2.56 23.00
C ALA A 224 7.07 -3.84 22.38
N ALA A 225 6.34 -4.64 23.17
CA ALA A 225 5.69 -5.85 22.68
C ALA A 225 4.64 -5.53 21.59
N GLY A 226 3.87 -4.45 21.76
CA GLY A 226 2.95 -3.98 20.73
C GLY A 226 3.65 -3.56 19.44
N VAL A 227 4.80 -2.87 19.53
CA VAL A 227 5.61 -2.48 18.36
C VAL A 227 6.14 -3.72 17.64
N LEU A 228 6.81 -4.61 18.36
CA LEU A 228 7.39 -5.83 17.79
C LEU A 228 6.32 -6.71 17.13
N ALA A 229 5.15 -6.87 17.75
CA ALA A 229 4.05 -7.61 17.16
C ALA A 229 3.51 -6.94 15.87
N ALA A 230 3.37 -5.62 15.85
CA ALA A 230 2.93 -4.90 14.66
C ALA A 230 3.92 -5.07 13.48
N PHE A 231 5.22 -5.00 13.76
CA PHE A 231 6.26 -5.24 12.75
C PHE A 231 6.32 -6.71 12.31
N ALA A 232 6.16 -7.67 13.23
CA ALA A 232 6.10 -9.09 12.87
C ALA A 232 4.92 -9.39 11.94
N VAL A 233 3.72 -8.91 12.27
CA VAL A 233 2.54 -9.04 11.40
C VAL A 233 2.75 -8.33 10.06
N SER A 234 3.37 -7.15 10.06
CA SER A 234 3.72 -6.46 8.81
C SER A 234 4.67 -7.29 7.95
N GLY A 235 5.67 -7.94 8.56
CA GLY A 235 6.60 -8.84 7.88
C GLY A 235 5.89 -10.03 7.23
N LEU A 236 5.02 -10.70 7.97
CA LEU A 236 4.21 -11.82 7.45
C LEU A 236 3.31 -11.39 6.29
N MET A 237 2.72 -10.19 6.38
CA MET A 237 1.91 -9.66 5.27
C MET A 237 2.76 -9.35 4.05
N HIS A 238 4.01 -8.88 4.20
CA HIS A 238 4.90 -8.68 3.06
C HIS A 238 5.38 -10.00 2.45
N GLU A 239 5.60 -11.06 3.25
CA GLU A 239 5.83 -12.41 2.70
C GLU A 239 4.65 -12.88 1.83
N ALA A 240 3.41 -12.64 2.30
CA ALA A 240 2.22 -12.93 1.51
C ALA A 240 2.19 -12.09 0.23
N MET A 241 2.48 -10.77 0.32
CA MET A 241 2.53 -9.90 -0.86
C MET A 241 3.60 -10.35 -1.86
N PHE A 242 4.78 -10.74 -1.39
CA PHE A 242 5.85 -11.26 -2.26
C PHE A 242 5.44 -12.58 -2.90
N SER A 243 4.70 -13.43 -2.19
CA SER A 243 4.11 -14.65 -2.77
C SER A 243 3.11 -14.32 -3.88
N TYR A 244 2.27 -13.29 -3.72
CA TYR A 244 1.40 -12.83 -4.81
C TYR A 244 2.22 -12.26 -5.98
N ILE A 245 3.26 -11.48 -5.73
CA ILE A 245 4.06 -10.86 -6.80
C ILE A 245 4.79 -11.93 -7.61
N THR A 246 5.50 -12.83 -6.92
CA THR A 246 6.43 -13.80 -7.52
C THR A 246 5.81 -15.15 -7.86
N LEU A 247 4.63 -15.46 -7.30
CA LEU A 247 4.01 -16.80 -7.31
C LEU A 247 4.93 -17.89 -6.75
N ARG A 248 5.81 -17.52 -5.82
CA ARG A 248 6.73 -18.42 -5.10
C ARG A 248 6.35 -18.49 -3.61
N PRO A 249 6.71 -19.57 -2.91
CA PRO A 249 6.55 -19.64 -1.46
C PRO A 249 7.37 -18.54 -0.74
N PRO A 250 6.97 -18.14 0.47
CA PRO A 250 7.68 -17.14 1.25
C PRO A 250 9.08 -17.60 1.63
N THR A 251 10.01 -16.65 1.72
CA THR A 251 11.43 -16.92 2.04
C THR A 251 11.76 -16.57 3.49
N GLY A 252 10.94 -15.75 4.15
CA GLY A 252 11.18 -15.25 5.50
C GLY A 252 12.04 -13.98 5.54
N GLU A 253 12.69 -13.59 4.43
CA GLU A 253 13.58 -12.42 4.39
C GLU A 253 12.83 -11.10 4.64
N ALA A 254 11.60 -10.95 4.13
CA ALA A 254 10.77 -9.78 4.41
C ALA A 254 10.36 -9.75 5.90
N THR A 255 10.05 -10.91 6.48
CA THR A 255 9.75 -10.99 7.92
C THR A 255 10.94 -10.55 8.77
N VAL A 256 12.15 -11.00 8.42
CA VAL A 256 13.39 -10.57 9.09
C VAL A 256 13.63 -9.07 8.91
N PHE A 257 13.39 -8.52 7.70
CA PHE A 257 13.49 -7.09 7.44
C PHE A 257 12.61 -6.29 8.40
N PHE A 258 11.31 -6.62 8.51
CA PHE A 258 10.41 -5.87 9.39
C PHE A 258 10.71 -6.12 10.87
N ALA A 259 11.08 -7.34 11.27
CA ALA A 259 11.49 -7.63 12.64
C ALA A 259 12.70 -6.80 13.07
N LEU A 260 13.72 -6.67 12.21
CA LEU A 260 14.90 -5.84 12.43
C LEU A 260 14.52 -4.36 12.61
N HIS A 261 13.62 -3.84 11.78
CA HIS A 261 13.13 -2.46 11.92
C HIS A 261 12.32 -2.25 13.19
N GLY A 262 11.47 -3.21 13.57
CA GLY A 262 10.72 -3.16 14.82
C GLY A 262 11.64 -3.15 16.04
N ALA A 263 12.66 -4.00 16.04
CA ALA A 263 13.71 -3.99 17.05
C ALA A 263 14.43 -2.63 17.07
N GLY A 264 14.80 -2.09 15.91
CA GLY A 264 15.42 -0.76 15.77
C GLY A 264 14.55 0.37 16.34
N VAL A 265 13.24 0.36 16.11
CA VAL A 265 12.31 1.36 16.68
C VAL A 265 12.22 1.25 18.20
N VAL A 266 12.17 0.03 18.75
CA VAL A 266 12.15 -0.19 20.20
C VAL A 266 13.48 0.25 20.82
N ALA A 267 14.59 -0.08 20.17
CA ALA A 267 15.93 0.38 20.52
C ALA A 267 16.01 1.91 20.58
N GLU A 268 15.63 2.61 19.49
CA GLU A 268 15.61 4.08 19.44
C GLU A 268 14.80 4.68 20.59
N TRP A 269 13.66 4.06 20.93
CA TRP A 269 12.83 4.51 22.03
C TRP A 269 13.46 4.26 23.39
N TRP A 270 14.04 3.08 23.60
CA TRP A 270 14.71 2.70 24.85
C TRP A 270 15.93 3.58 25.13
N TRP A 271 16.79 3.80 24.13
CA TRP A 271 17.95 4.69 24.22
C TRP A 271 17.55 6.14 24.48
N ALA A 272 16.46 6.61 23.86
CA ALA A 272 15.95 7.95 24.14
C ALA A 272 15.39 8.10 25.57
N ALA A 273 15.08 7.01 26.26
CA ALA A 273 14.48 7.00 27.60
C ALA A 273 15.48 6.80 28.75
N HIS A 274 16.68 6.26 28.51
CA HIS A 274 17.67 5.89 29.55
C HIS A 274 18.93 6.80 29.61
N GLU A 275 18.79 8.08 29.18
CA GLU A 275 19.77 9.18 29.26
C GLU A 275 21.01 9.21 28.32
N ARG A 276 21.49 10.45 28.07
CA ARG A 276 22.66 10.92 27.27
C ARG A 276 22.72 10.58 25.78
N TRP A 277 21.67 10.06 25.15
CA TRP A 277 21.64 9.97 23.68
C TRP A 277 21.59 11.38 23.07
N LEU A 278 22.75 11.91 22.66
CA LEU A 278 22.86 13.07 21.80
C LEU A 278 22.25 12.69 20.46
N ARG A 279 20.96 13.01 20.27
CA ARG A 279 20.32 12.78 18.97
C ARG A 279 21.17 13.50 17.93
N PRO A 280 21.66 12.78 16.90
CA PRO A 280 22.40 13.45 15.85
C PRO A 280 21.55 14.59 15.29
N PRO A 281 22.16 15.73 14.93
CA PRO A 281 21.44 16.79 14.23
C PRO A 281 20.68 16.20 13.05
N ARG A 282 19.52 16.76 12.71
CA ARG A 282 18.66 16.22 11.64
C ARG A 282 19.41 15.97 10.33
N ALA A 283 20.35 16.85 9.98
CA ALA A 283 21.19 16.74 8.81
C ALA A 283 22.02 15.43 8.76
N LEU A 284 22.40 14.87 9.90
CA LEU A 284 23.10 13.58 10.02
C LEU A 284 22.13 12.43 10.30
N ALA A 285 21.10 12.67 11.11
CA ALA A 285 20.13 11.64 11.47
C ALA A 285 19.33 11.12 10.26
N THR A 286 18.99 12.01 9.33
CA THR A 286 18.25 11.66 8.12
C THR A 286 19.02 10.73 7.19
N PRO A 287 20.25 11.07 6.72
CA PRO A 287 21.01 10.15 5.88
C PRO A 287 21.32 8.83 6.58
N LEU A 288 21.58 8.82 7.89
CA LEU A 288 21.78 7.56 8.64
C LEU A 288 20.51 6.68 8.65
N THR A 289 19.35 7.29 8.88
CA THR A 289 18.06 6.57 8.87
C THR A 289 17.78 6.01 7.48
N LEU A 290 17.95 6.82 6.43
CA LEU A 290 17.73 6.38 5.05
C LEU A 290 18.75 5.33 4.62
N ALA A 291 20.02 5.45 5.03
CA ALA A 291 21.04 4.45 4.78
C ALA A 291 20.70 3.12 5.45
N PHE A 292 20.23 3.14 6.71
CA PHE A 292 19.76 1.93 7.39
C PHE A 292 18.62 1.26 6.61
N VAL A 293 17.59 2.02 6.23
CA VAL A 293 16.44 1.51 5.46
C VAL A 293 16.88 0.99 4.09
N ALA A 294 17.78 1.70 3.39
CA ALA A 294 18.27 1.31 2.08
C ALA A 294 19.12 0.03 2.15
N VAL A 295 20.10 -0.03 3.05
CA VAL A 295 20.99 -1.19 3.20
C VAL A 295 20.19 -2.44 3.57
N THR A 296 19.30 -2.33 4.55
CA THR A 296 18.45 -3.46 4.96
C THR A 296 17.44 -3.83 3.88
N GLY A 297 16.92 -2.86 3.13
CA GLY A 297 16.03 -3.10 1.99
C GLY A 297 16.73 -3.84 0.85
N PHE A 298 17.94 -3.42 0.51
CA PHE A 298 18.78 -4.06 -0.51
C PHE A 298 19.17 -5.49 -0.11
N TRP A 299 19.38 -5.73 1.19
CA TRP A 299 19.76 -7.03 1.70
C TRP A 299 18.59 -8.01 1.85
N LEU A 300 17.43 -7.56 2.35
CA LEU A 300 16.36 -8.47 2.80
C LEU A 300 15.03 -8.27 2.08
N PHE A 301 14.77 -7.09 1.52
CA PHE A 301 13.46 -6.76 0.94
C PHE A 301 13.42 -7.02 -0.57
N PHE A 302 14.43 -6.57 -1.32
CA PHE A 302 14.48 -6.74 -2.77
C PHE A 302 14.83 -8.15 -3.26
N PRO A 303 15.76 -8.89 -2.64
CA PRO A 303 16.18 -10.20 -3.16
C PRO A 303 15.06 -11.23 -3.39
N PRO A 304 14.04 -11.35 -2.50
CA PRO A 304 12.88 -12.21 -2.78
C PRO A 304 12.16 -11.90 -4.10
N ILE A 305 12.17 -10.64 -4.54
CA ILE A 305 11.49 -10.17 -5.77
C ILE A 305 12.41 -10.33 -6.98
N THR A 306 13.70 -10.01 -6.84
CA THR A 306 14.65 -9.98 -7.96
C THR A 306 15.17 -11.37 -8.33
N ARG A 307 15.42 -12.28 -7.36
CA ARG A 307 15.93 -13.63 -7.66
C ARG A 307 15.01 -14.44 -8.59
N PRO A 308 13.67 -14.41 -8.45
CA PRO A 308 12.76 -15.07 -9.39
C PRO A 308 12.56 -14.30 -10.71
N GLY A 309 13.12 -13.10 -10.86
CA GLY A 309 12.96 -12.23 -12.04
C GLY A 309 11.64 -11.45 -12.08
N ALA A 310 10.95 -11.27 -10.95
CA ALA A 310 9.70 -10.54 -10.91
C ALA A 310 9.89 -9.03 -11.14
N ASP A 311 11.07 -8.50 -10.83
CA ASP A 311 11.49 -7.14 -11.17
C ASP A 311 11.47 -6.89 -12.68
N LYS A 312 11.95 -7.83 -13.50
CA LYS A 312 11.90 -7.73 -14.96
C LYS A 312 10.47 -7.64 -15.48
N GLN A 313 9.55 -8.41 -14.88
CA GLN A 313 8.13 -8.34 -15.22
C GLN A 313 7.52 -6.98 -14.81
N VAL A 314 7.86 -6.45 -13.64
CA VAL A 314 7.45 -5.10 -13.20
C VAL A 314 7.94 -4.04 -14.19
N ILE A 315 9.20 -4.11 -14.63
CA ILE A 315 9.77 -3.18 -15.61
C ILE A 315 9.00 -3.27 -16.93
N ALA A 316 8.83 -4.47 -17.49
CA ALA A 316 8.14 -4.67 -18.77
C ALA A 316 6.69 -4.17 -18.74
N GLU A 317 5.94 -4.46 -17.67
CA GLU A 317 4.56 -3.97 -17.51
C GLU A 317 4.51 -2.45 -17.33
N SER A 318 5.51 -1.85 -16.67
CA SER A 318 5.61 -0.39 -16.51
C SER A 318 5.95 0.31 -17.81
N GLU A 319 6.87 -0.23 -18.61
CA GLU A 319 7.19 0.26 -19.95
C GLU A 319 5.96 0.22 -20.86
N ALA A 320 5.21 -0.88 -20.83
CA ALA A 320 3.95 -1.01 -21.57
C ALA A 320 2.91 0.02 -21.13
N MET A 321 2.79 0.29 -19.82
CA MET A 321 1.89 1.32 -19.29
C MET A 321 2.29 2.72 -19.77
N VAL A 322 3.58 3.07 -19.69
CA VAL A 322 4.10 4.37 -20.15
C VAL A 322 3.88 4.55 -21.65
N ALA A 323 4.13 3.51 -22.45
CA ALA A 323 3.87 3.54 -23.89
C ALA A 323 2.38 3.77 -24.19
N PHE A 324 1.49 3.02 -23.53
CA PHE A 324 0.05 3.18 -23.68
C PHE A 324 -0.43 4.60 -23.36
N VAL A 325 0.04 5.19 -22.25
CA VAL A 325 -0.31 6.57 -21.87
C VAL A 325 0.21 7.58 -22.88
N ARG A 326 1.43 7.38 -23.41
CA ARG A 326 2.02 8.24 -24.44
C ARG A 326 1.20 8.20 -25.73
N ASP A 327 0.83 7.01 -26.18
CA ASP A 327 0.06 6.81 -27.41
C ASP A 327 -1.35 7.40 -27.30
N ALA A 328 -2.02 7.19 -26.15
CA ALA A 328 -3.32 7.79 -25.87
C ALA A 328 -3.26 9.32 -25.83
N ALA A 329 -2.22 9.89 -25.24
CA ALA A 329 -2.00 11.33 -25.23
C ALA A 329 -1.74 11.89 -26.64
N GLY A 330 -0.93 11.18 -27.45
CA GLY A 330 -0.71 11.52 -28.86
C GLY A 330 -2.01 11.54 -29.66
N TRP A 331 -2.82 10.50 -29.54
CA TRP A 331 -4.13 10.41 -30.19
C TRP A 331 -5.08 11.55 -29.77
N ALA A 332 -5.11 11.91 -28.48
CA ALA A 332 -5.93 13.00 -27.99
C ALA A 332 -5.47 14.36 -28.55
N VAL A 333 -4.16 14.60 -28.61
CA VAL A 333 -3.58 15.83 -29.19
C VAL A 333 -3.88 15.92 -30.69
N ASP A 334 -3.72 14.82 -31.42
CA ASP A 334 -3.98 14.77 -32.85
C ASP A 334 -5.48 14.93 -33.16
N SER A 335 -6.34 14.34 -32.33
CA SER A 335 -7.79 14.52 -32.42
C SER A 335 -8.20 15.97 -32.15
N ALA A 336 -7.62 16.61 -31.14
CA ALA A 336 -7.86 18.03 -30.84
C ALA A 336 -7.35 18.94 -31.98
N ARG A 337 -6.19 18.64 -32.56
CA ARG A 337 -5.65 19.36 -33.74
C ARG A 337 -6.53 19.18 -34.97
N SER A 338 -7.06 17.99 -35.21
CA SER A 338 -7.99 17.73 -36.32
C SER A 338 -9.27 18.55 -36.18
N ILE A 339 -9.87 18.57 -34.99
CA ILE A 339 -11.07 19.37 -34.68
C ILE A 339 -10.79 20.87 -34.84
N LEU A 340 -9.64 21.36 -34.39
CA LEU A 340 -9.25 22.77 -34.48
C LEU A 340 -8.85 23.22 -35.89
N SER A 341 -8.41 22.29 -36.75
CA SER A 341 -7.97 22.61 -38.13
C SER A 341 -9.06 22.46 -39.20
N GLY A 342 -10.29 22.09 -38.81
CA GLY A 342 -11.48 22.18 -39.66
C GLY A 342 -11.45 21.30 -40.92
N ARG A 343 -10.65 20.23 -40.95
CA ARG A 343 -10.71 19.23 -42.02
C ARG A 343 -11.76 18.18 -41.66
N SER A 344 -13.01 18.45 -42.06
CA SER A 344 -14.08 17.45 -42.16
C SER A 344 -13.78 16.43 -43.24
#